data_AF-A0A7V4SYT4-F1
#
_entry.id   AF-A0A7V4SYT4-F1
#
_cell.length_a   1.000
_cell.length_b   1.000
_cell.length_c   1.000
_cell.angle_alpha   90.00
_cell.angle_beta   90.00
_cell.angle_gamma   90.00
#
_symmetry.space_group_name_H-M   'P 1'
#
loop_
_entity.id
_entity.type
_entity.pdbx_description
1 polymer ?
#
loop_
_entity_poly.entity_id
_entity_poly.type
_entity_poly.pdbx_seq_one_letter_code
_entity_poly.pdbx_strand_id
1 'polypeptide(L)' 'MAYSFGSYGSGSLRFRYRRWNQATWSSTTWTSASGSGTYSYNLTGLLPGTTYYFYAQLRYDSNIISGATLSFQTLP' A
#
# COMPACT_ATOMS: atom_id res chain seq x y z
N MET A 1 -3.99 6.77 -1.54
CA MET A 1 -2.80 7.31 -0.84
C MET A 1 -2.18 8.38 -1.73
N ALA A 2 -1.91 9.59 -1.21
CA ALA A 2 -1.14 10.59 -1.96
C ALA A 2 0.36 10.27 -1.90
N TYR A 3 1.09 10.49 -2.99
CA TYR A 3 2.54 10.32 -3.06
C TYR A 3 3.19 11.49 -3.79
N SER A 4 4.47 11.72 -3.51
CA SER A 4 5.34 12.62 -4.27
C SER A 4 6.75 12.07 -4.28
N PHE A 5 7.33 11.89 -5.46
CA PHE A 5 8.74 11.51 -5.62
C PHE A 5 9.69 12.70 -5.49
N GLY A 6 9.17 13.94 -5.36
CA GLY A 6 9.98 15.15 -5.29
C GLY A 6 11.04 15.19 -6.41
N SER A 7 12.27 15.53 -6.05
CA SER A 7 13.40 15.62 -6.99
C SER A 7 13.85 14.28 -7.58
N TYR A 8 13.40 13.13 -7.06
CA TYR A 8 13.73 11.82 -7.64
C TYR A 8 12.96 11.55 -8.94
N GLY A 9 11.87 12.28 -9.20
CA GLY A 9 11.11 12.22 -10.45
C GLY A 9 10.28 10.95 -10.66
N SER A 10 10.75 9.78 -10.21
CA SER A 10 10.06 8.50 -10.37
C SER A 10 10.44 7.46 -9.31
N GLY A 11 9.63 6.42 -9.22
CA GLY A 11 9.89 5.25 -8.39
C GLY A 11 8.77 4.22 -8.53
N SER A 12 8.54 3.46 -7.47
CA SER A 12 7.52 2.40 -7.45
C SER A 12 6.70 2.44 -6.17
N LEU A 13 5.44 2.08 -6.27
CA LEU A 13 4.48 2.07 -5.17
C LEU A 13 3.92 0.66 -4.98
N ARG A 14 3.66 0.27 -3.74
CA ARG A 14 2.88 -0.93 -3.43
C ARG A 14 2.07 -0.74 -2.16
N PHE A 15 1.06 -1.56 -1.96
CA PHE A 15 0.41 -1.68 -0.65
C PHE A 15 0.90 -2.92 0.07
N ARG A 16 1.06 -2.81 1.38
CA ARG A 16 1.16 -3.96 2.29
C ARG A 16 -0.10 -4.03 3.12
N TYR A 17 -0.60 -5.23 3.31
CA TYR A 17 -1.84 -5.46 4.06
C TYR A 17 -1.78 -6.76 4.86
N ARG A 18 -2.53 -6.83 5.95
CA ARG A 18 -2.71 -8.02 6.78
C ARG A 18 -4.06 -8.03 7.47
N ARG A 19 -4.53 -9.20 7.85
CA ARG A 19 -5.70 -9.35 8.73
C ARG A 19 -5.35 -8.94 10.16
N TRP A 20 -6.33 -8.47 10.93
CA TRP A 20 -6.18 -8.15 12.36
C TRP A 20 -5.50 -9.27 13.16
N ASN A 21 -5.90 -10.52 12.92
CA ASN A 21 -5.41 -11.70 13.63
C ASN A 21 -4.20 -12.37 12.97
N GLN A 22 -3.53 -11.73 12.01
CA GLN A 22 -2.33 -12.27 11.38
C GLN A 22 -1.11 -11.41 11.64
N ALA A 23 0.02 -12.06 11.95
CA ALA A 23 1.30 -11.40 12.16
C ALA A 23 2.00 -11.04 10.82
N THR A 24 1.69 -11.77 9.75
CA THR A 24 2.38 -11.64 8.47
C THR A 24 1.68 -10.63 7.54
N TRP A 25 2.49 -9.79 6.90
CA TRP A 25 2.04 -8.80 5.93
C TRP A 25 2.17 -9.35 4.51
N SER A 26 1.06 -9.36 3.78
CA SER A 26 1.02 -9.56 2.33
C SER A 26 1.37 -8.26 1.62
N SER A 27 1.81 -8.35 0.36
CA SER A 27 2.17 -7.19 -0.46
C SER A 27 1.55 -7.30 -1.84
N THR A 28 1.10 -6.18 -2.41
CA THR A 28 0.79 -6.09 -3.83
C THR A 28 2.08 -6.08 -4.65
N THR A 29 1.95 -6.22 -5.97
CA THR A 29 3.05 -5.94 -6.90
C THR A 29 3.49 -4.48 -6.79
N TRP A 30 4.74 -4.23 -7.17
CA TRP A 30 5.25 -2.88 -7.37
C TRP A 30 4.65 -2.29 -8.64
N THR A 31 4.17 -1.06 -8.55
CA THR A 31 3.64 -0.29 -9.66
C THR A 31 4.51 0.94 -9.86
N SER A 32 5.06 1.13 -11.06
CA SER A 32 5.86 2.30 -11.38
C SER A 32 5.00 3.57 -11.40
N ALA A 33 5.53 4.65 -10.83
CA ALA A 33 4.87 5.94 -10.78
C ALA A 33 5.91 7.07 -10.84
N SER A 34 5.47 8.26 -11.27
CA SER A 34 6.31 9.45 -11.40
C SER A 34 5.61 10.69 -10.85
N GLY A 35 6.41 11.72 -10.53
CA GLY A 35 5.93 12.99 -10.02
C GLY A 35 5.17 12.86 -8.71
N SER A 36 4.00 13.50 -8.62
CA SER A 36 3.08 13.41 -7.51
C SER A 36 1.70 12.98 -7.98
N GLY A 37 0.94 12.33 -7.11
CA GLY A 37 -0.38 11.85 -7.47
C GLY A 37 -1.03 11.04 -6.37
N THR A 38 -2.08 10.31 -6.73
CA THR A 38 -2.75 9.37 -5.86
C THR A 38 -2.59 7.95 -6.39
N TYR A 39 -2.31 7.02 -5.47
CA TYR A 39 -2.25 5.60 -5.76
C TYR A 39 -3.40 4.88 -5.07
N SER A 40 -4.08 4.03 -5.85
CA SER A 40 -5.18 3.17 -5.43
C SER A 40 -4.94 1.77 -5.97
N TYR A 41 -5.43 0.76 -5.24
CA TYR A 41 -5.30 -0.64 -5.63
C TYR A 41 -6.49 -1.43 -5.09
N ASN A 42 -7.12 -2.21 -5.96
CA ASN A 42 -8.26 -3.05 -5.59
C ASN A 42 -7.77 -4.41 -5.07
N LEU A 43 -7.95 -4.66 -3.78
CA LEU A 43 -7.67 -5.97 -3.17
C LEU A 43 -8.90 -6.88 -3.34
N THR A 44 -8.70 -8.02 -3.99
CA THR A 44 -9.75 -9.04 -4.21
C THR A 44 -9.52 -10.28 -3.35
N GLY A 45 -10.55 -11.11 -3.17
CA GLY A 45 -10.44 -12.37 -2.43
C GLY A 45 -10.28 -12.19 -0.92
N LEU A 46 -10.66 -11.03 -0.37
CA LEU A 46 -10.67 -10.79 1.06
C LEU A 46 -11.88 -11.46 1.70
N LEU A 47 -11.67 -12.03 2.89
CA LEU A 47 -12.78 -12.60 3.67
C LEU A 47 -13.80 -11.50 4.05
N PRO A 48 -15.11 -11.78 3.98
CA PRO A 48 -16.15 -10.86 4.43
C PRO A 48 -16.10 -10.63 5.94
N GLY A 49 -16.68 -9.52 6.40
CA GLY A 49 -16.78 -9.17 7.82
C GLY A 49 -15.45 -9.10 8.57
N THR A 50 -14.34 -8.89 7.87
CA THR A 50 -12.98 -9.03 8.42
C THR A 50 -12.25 -7.70 8.40
N THR A 51 -11.61 -7.35 9.52
CA THR A 51 -10.76 -6.17 9.63
C THR A 51 -9.37 -6.41 9.06
N TYR A 52 -8.94 -5.53 8.17
CA TYR A 52 -7.61 -5.50 7.59
C TYR A 52 -6.88 -4.22 7.96
N TYR A 53 -5.57 -4.34 8.14
CA TYR A 53 -4.64 -3.23 8.26
C TYR A 53 -3.85 -3.13 6.98
N PHE A 54 -3.59 -1.91 6.51
CA PHE A 54 -2.80 -1.67 5.32
C PHE A 54 -1.98 -0.38 5.44
N TYR A 55 -0.87 -0.34 4.72
CA TYR A 55 -0.08 0.88 4.49
C TYR A 55 0.52 0.86 3.10
N ALA A 56 0.81 2.04 2.57
CA ALA A 56 1.51 2.19 1.31
C ALA A 56 3.03 2.17 1.52
N GLN A 57 3.75 1.64 0.55
CA GLN A 57 5.20 1.77 0.45
C GLN A 57 5.56 2.45 -0.86
N LEU A 58 6.56 3.32 -0.79
CA LEU A 58 7.16 3.99 -1.91
C LEU A 58 8.63 3.61 -1.95
N ARG A 59 9.07 3.11 -3.10
CA ARG A 59 10.45 2.77 -3.41
C ARG A 59 11.00 3.77 -4.40
N TYR A 60 12.15 4.33 -4.09
CA TYR A 60 12.94 5.17 -5.01
C TYR A 60 14.39 4.78 -4.83
N ASP A 61 15.10 4.60 -5.95
CA ASP A 61 16.47 4.08 -5.95
C ASP A 61 16.59 2.81 -5.06
N SER A 62 17.44 2.82 -4.03
CA SER A 62 17.62 1.72 -3.07
C SER A 62 16.79 1.87 -1.79
N ASN A 63 15.99 2.93 -1.65
CA ASN A 63 15.25 3.26 -0.45
C ASN A 63 13.78 2.83 -0.54
N ILE A 64 13.21 2.43 0.60
CA ILE A 64 11.78 2.17 0.76
C ILE A 64 11.28 2.95 1.96
N ILE A 65 10.32 3.83 1.73
CA ILE A 65 9.59 4.53 2.78
C ILE A 65 8.18 3.95 2.91
N SER A 66 7.64 3.95 4.12
CA SER A 66 6.30 3.45 4.42
C SER A 66 5.43 4.58 4.96
N GLY A 67 4.16 4.62 4.52
CA GLY A 67 3.17 5.56 5.04
C GLY A 67 2.57 5.10 6.38
N ALA A 68 1.60 5.88 6.86
CA ALA A 68 0.82 5.51 8.04
C ALA A 68 0.04 4.20 7.81
N THR A 69 -0.12 3.41 8.88
CA THR A 69 -1.01 2.24 8.87
C THR A 69 -2.45 2.69 9.09
N LEU A 70 -3.32 2.26 8.20
CA LEU A 70 -4.76 2.47 8.23
C LEU A 70 -5.47 1.12 8.34
N SER A 71 -6.75 1.14 8.69
CA SER A 71 -7.59 -0.07 8.71
C SER A 71 -8.91 0.14 7.98
N PHE A 72 -9.47 -0.96 7.50
CA PHE A 72 -10.83 -1.03 6.96
C PHE A 72 -11.44 -2.39 7.31
N GLN A 73 -12.77 -2.47 7.26
CA GLN A 73 -13.52 -3.70 7.44
C GLN A 73 -14.25 -4.02 6.15
N THR A 74 -14.16 -5.28 5.70
CA THR A 74 -14.96 -5.77 4.57
C THR A 74 -16.42 -5.90 4.97
N LEU A 75 -17.31 -5.78 3.99
CA LEU A 75 -18.74 -6.05 4.22
C LEU A 75 -18.96 -7.53 4.56
N PRO A 76 -19.99 -7.87 5.36
CA PRO A 76 -20.40 -9.24 5.62
C PRO A 76 -20.79 -10.02 4.36
#